data_AF-A0A2N4WRX3-F1
#
_entry.id   AF-A0A2N4WRX3-F1
#
_cell.length_a   1.000
_cell.length_b   1.000
_cell.length_c   1.000
_cell.angle_alpha   90.00
_cell.angle_beta   90.00
_cell.angle_gamma   90.00
#
_symmetry.space_group_name_H-M   'P 1'
#
loop_
_entity.id
_entity.type
_entity.pdbx_description
1 polymer ?
#
loop_
_entity_poly.entity_id
_entity_poly.type
_entity_poly.pdbx_seq_one_letter_code
_entity_poly.pdbx_strand_id
1 'polypeptide(L)'
;MEDRIHADAYNLKKLIREAEALADESIIAMARLKQAMLAARQNPVIEVHTGQRALVRLTEAESQALAMSTSLLRVHDELSKVARVHAGGDTGMPTVFSEADLAAMPTSVRELAQA
;
A
#
# COMPACT_ATOMS: atom_id res chain seq x y z
N MET A 1 -30.75 7.10 7.63
CA MET A 1 -29.69 7.02 8.66
C MET A 1 -28.82 5.81 8.39
N GLU A 2 -29.43 4.65 8.15
CA GLU A 2 -28.80 3.42 7.63
C GLU A 2 -27.97 3.66 6.34
N ASP A 3 -28.50 4.40 5.36
CA ASP A 3 -27.74 4.78 4.15
C ASP A 3 -26.41 5.50 4.40
N ARG A 4 -26.33 6.32 5.47
CA ARG A 4 -25.11 7.05 5.80
C ARG A 4 -24.06 6.11 6.41
N ILE A 5 -24.49 5.14 7.22
CA ILE A 5 -23.60 4.14 7.83
C ILE A 5 -22.96 3.28 6.74
N HIS A 6 -23.73 2.83 5.75
CA HIS A 6 -23.20 2.07 4.62
C HIS A 6 -22.23 2.91 3.77
N ALA A 7 -22.60 4.16 3.45
CA ALA A 7 -21.72 5.05 2.70
C ALA A 7 -20.39 5.30 3.42
N ASP A 8 -20.41 5.54 4.74
CA ASP A 8 -19.22 5.72 5.56
C ASP A 8 -18.35 4.44 5.57
N ALA A 9 -18.96 3.27 5.70
CA ALA A 9 -18.26 1.98 5.67
C ALA A 9 -17.57 1.72 4.31
N TYR A 10 -18.23 2.01 3.19
CA TYR A 10 -17.63 1.90 1.86
C TYR A 10 -16.45 2.87 1.69
N ASN A 11 -16.59 4.11 2.16
CA ASN A 11 -15.53 5.09 2.10
C ASN A 11 -14.31 4.67 2.93
N LEU A 12 -14.53 4.19 4.16
CA LEU A 12 -13.44 3.69 5.02
C LEU A 12 -12.73 2.47 4.40
N LYS A 13 -13.48 1.54 3.79
CA LYS A 13 -12.91 0.38 3.06
C LYS A 13 -12.06 0.80 1.87
N LYS A 14 -12.45 1.87 1.17
CA LYS A 14 -11.64 2.45 0.09
C LYS A 14 -10.36 3.08 0.65
N LEU A 15 -10.48 3.96 1.64
CA LEU A 15 -9.36 4.71 2.20
C LEU A 15 -8.30 3.79 2.84
N ILE A 16 -8.69 2.71 3.51
CA ILE A 16 -7.71 1.78 4.11
C ILE A 16 -6.89 1.06 3.04
N ARG A 17 -7.50 0.67 1.91
CA ARG A 17 -6.79 0.05 0.79
C ARG A 17 -5.84 1.01 0.10
N GLU A 18 -6.24 2.27 -0.04
CA GLU A 18 -5.36 3.33 -0.56
C GLU A 18 -4.17 3.57 0.38
N ALA A 19 -4.39 3.56 1.70
CA ALA A 19 -3.31 3.68 2.67
C ALA A 19 -2.34 2.48 2.65
N GLU A 20 -2.85 1.26 2.48
CA GLU A 20 -2.04 0.04 2.32
C GLU A 20 -1.16 0.13 1.05
N ALA A 21 -1.76 0.50 -0.09
CA ALA A 21 -1.02 0.66 -1.35
C ALA A 21 0.08 1.72 -1.23
N LEU A 22 -0.21 2.86 -0.58
CA LEU A 22 0.77 3.92 -0.35
C LEU A 22 1.93 3.46 0.56
N ALA A 23 1.66 2.59 1.54
CA ALA A 23 2.71 2.02 2.38
C ALA A 23 3.67 1.15 1.54
N ASP A 24 3.15 0.32 0.63
CA ASP A 24 3.95 -0.50 -0.27
C ASP A 24 4.78 0.36 -1.24
N GLU A 25 4.19 1.41 -1.83
CA GLU A 25 4.90 2.37 -2.67
C GLU A 25 6.05 3.05 -1.94
N SER A 26 5.84 3.40 -0.66
CA SER A 26 6.88 4.00 0.18
C SER A 26 8.05 3.03 0.39
N ILE A 27 7.77 1.76 0.67
CA ILE A 27 8.79 0.71 0.84
C ILE A 27 9.57 0.50 -0.47
N ILE A 28 8.89 0.49 -1.62
CA ILE A 28 9.53 0.40 -2.94
C ILE A 28 10.47 1.59 -3.16
N ALA A 29 10.05 2.81 -2.83
CA ALA A 29 10.87 4.00 -2.95
C ALA A 29 12.13 3.92 -2.08
N MET A 30 12.01 3.46 -0.83
CA MET A 30 13.14 3.24 0.07
C MET A 30 14.10 2.18 -0.46
N ALA A 31 13.59 1.06 -0.98
CA ALA A 31 14.42 0.01 -1.58
C ALA A 31 15.23 0.52 -2.77
N ARG A 32 14.62 1.33 -3.65
CA ARG A 32 15.31 2.00 -4.78
C ARG A 32 16.41 2.94 -4.28
N LEU A 33 16.13 3.72 -3.24
CA LEU A 33 17.14 4.60 -2.62
C LEU A 33 18.31 3.79 -2.05
N LYS A 34 18.03 2.71 -1.31
CA LYS A 34 19.06 1.83 -0.74
C LYS A 34 19.95 1.22 -1.84
N GLN A 35 19.34 0.76 -2.93
CA GLN A 35 20.08 0.25 -4.10
C GLN A 35 21.02 1.33 -4.68
N ALA A 36 20.52 2.55 -4.88
CA ALA A 36 21.33 3.66 -5.40
C ALA A 36 22.50 4.01 -4.46
N MET A 37 22.27 4.01 -3.14
CA MET A 37 23.33 4.24 -2.15
C MET A 37 24.41 3.15 -2.18
N LEU A 38 24.02 1.88 -2.32
CA LEU A 38 24.96 0.77 -2.42
C LEU A 38 25.76 0.81 -3.72
N ALA A 39 25.12 1.16 -4.84
CA ALA A 39 25.79 1.34 -6.12
C ALA A 39 26.81 2.49 -6.07
N ALA A 40 26.45 3.62 -5.46
CA ALA A 40 27.36 4.76 -5.28
C ALA A 40 28.61 4.39 -4.46
N ARG A 41 28.49 3.49 -3.48
CA ARG A 41 29.63 2.98 -2.68
C ARG A 41 30.59 2.08 -3.45
N GLN A 42 30.21 1.61 -4.64
CA GLN A 42 31.12 0.87 -5.51
C GLN A 42 32.11 1.79 -6.24
N ASN A 43 31.97 3.12 -6.10
CA ASN A 43 32.91 4.06 -6.68
C ASN A 43 34.28 3.96 -5.97
N PRO A 44 35.38 3.61 -6.67
CA PRO A 44 36.70 3.42 -6.07
C PRO A 44 37.32 4.70 -5.49
N VAL A 45 36.78 5.88 -5.83
CA VAL A 45 37.23 7.18 -5.31
C VAL A 45 36.54 7.52 -3.98
N ILE A 46 35.53 6.75 -3.58
CA ILE A 46 34.79 6.93 -2.33
C ILE A 46 35.29 5.93 -1.29
N GLU A 47 35.52 6.39 -0.07
CA GLU A 47 35.95 5.50 1.00
C GLU A 47 34.83 4.50 1.36
N VAL A 48 35.21 3.25 1.67
CA VAL A 48 34.25 2.15 1.87
C VAL A 48 33.19 2.47 2.93
N HIS A 49 33.56 3.22 3.98
CA HIS A 49 32.67 3.59 5.08
C HIS A 49 31.80 4.84 4.81
N THR A 50 32.03 5.57 3.73
CA THR A 50 31.24 6.76 3.39
C THR A 50 29.77 6.37 3.17
N GLY A 51 28.86 7.08 3.84
CA GLY A 51 27.42 6.81 3.76
C GLY A 51 26.90 5.67 4.65
N GLN A 52 27.76 4.96 5.40
CA GLN A 52 27.35 3.84 6.25
C GLN A 52 26.28 4.27 7.29
N ARG A 53 26.47 5.40 7.95
CA ARG A 53 25.50 5.94 8.92
C ARG A 53 24.15 6.28 8.27
N ALA A 54 24.16 6.72 7.01
CA ALA A 54 22.93 6.98 6.27
C ALA A 54 22.20 5.67 5.92
N LEU A 55 22.93 4.61 5.53
CA LEU A 55 22.36 3.28 5.29
C LEU A 55 21.73 2.67 6.54
N VAL A 56 22.37 2.83 7.71
CA VAL A 56 21.82 2.40 8.99
C VAL A 56 20.48 3.11 9.26
N ARG A 57 20.45 4.43 9.12
CA ARG A 57 19.22 5.23 9.32
C ARG A 57 18.13 4.90 8.31
N LEU A 58 18.48 4.64 7.05
CA LEU A 58 17.52 4.19 6.04
C LEU A 58 16.94 2.82 6.42
N THR A 59 17.76 1.92 6.94
CA THR A 59 17.30 0.59 7.40
C THR A 59 16.37 0.70 8.63
N GLU A 60 16.66 1.62 9.55
CA GLU A 60 15.76 1.94 10.67
C GLU A 60 14.42 2.48 10.16
N ALA A 61 14.43 3.39 9.18
CA ALA A 61 13.22 3.93 8.57
C ALA A 61 12.40 2.85 7.83
N GLU A 62 13.05 1.96 7.09
CA GLU A 62 12.39 0.81 6.44
C GLU A 62 11.72 -0.12 7.46
N SER A 63 12.38 -0.41 8.59
CA SER A 63 11.82 -1.22 9.67
C SER A 63 10.56 -0.57 10.26
N GLN A 64 10.60 0.75 10.49
CA GLN A 64 9.43 1.50 10.97
C GLN A 64 8.28 1.48 9.95
N ALA A 65 8.57 1.62 8.65
CA ALA A 65 7.57 1.54 7.60
C ALA A 65 6.91 0.17 7.50
N LEU A 66 7.67 -0.92 7.65
CA LEU A 66 7.11 -2.29 7.71
C LEU A 66 6.22 -2.50 8.94
N ALA A 67 6.64 -1.98 10.10
CA ALA A 67 5.82 -2.02 11.31
C ALA A 67 4.52 -1.22 11.15
N MET A 68 4.58 -0.06 10.50
CA MET A 68 3.42 0.74 10.15
C MET A 68 2.48 -0.01 9.20
N SER A 69 3.00 -0.61 8.11
CA SER A 69 2.21 -1.41 7.17
C SER A 69 1.48 -2.57 7.88
N THR A 70 2.18 -3.28 8.77
CA THR A 70 1.55 -4.34 9.59
C THR A 70 0.44 -3.79 10.49
N SER A 71 0.60 -2.57 11.00
CA SER A 71 -0.42 -1.92 11.83
C SER A 71 -1.64 -1.50 11.02
N LEU A 72 -1.46 -1.08 9.76
CA LEU A 72 -2.56 -0.81 8.83
C LEU A 72 -3.39 -2.08 8.54
N LEU A 73 -2.75 -3.24 8.34
CA LEU A 73 -3.46 -4.51 8.16
C LEU A 73 -4.33 -4.87 9.37
N ARG A 74 -3.87 -4.56 10.59
CA ARG A 74 -4.69 -4.75 11.80
C ARG A 74 -5.85 -3.77 11.87
N VAL A 75 -5.64 -2.51 11.50
CA VAL A 75 -6.73 -1.52 11.40
C VAL A 75 -7.77 -1.98 10.38
N HIS A 76 -7.36 -2.51 9.23
CA HIS A 76 -8.25 -3.08 8.23
C HIS A 76 -9.10 -4.23 8.79
N ASP A 77 -8.48 -5.17 9.52
CA ASP A 77 -9.21 -6.27 10.16
C ASP A 77 -10.24 -5.76 11.20
N GLU A 78 -9.84 -4.81 12.06
CA GLU A 78 -10.75 -4.21 13.03
C GLU A 78 -11.91 -3.45 12.38
N LEU A 79 -11.64 -2.64 11.36
CA LEU A 79 -12.70 -1.96 10.59
C LEU A 79 -13.63 -2.96 9.90
N SER A 80 -13.10 -4.09 9.41
CA SER A 80 -13.91 -5.16 8.82
C SER A 80 -14.83 -5.84 9.83
N LYS A 81 -14.37 -6.03 11.07
CA LYS A 81 -15.21 -6.54 12.17
C LYS A 81 -16.34 -5.57 12.50
N VAL A 82 -16.04 -4.29 12.64
CA VAL A 82 -17.02 -3.23 12.93
C VAL A 82 -18.06 -3.13 11.81
N ALA A 83 -17.62 -3.14 10.54
CA ALA A 83 -18.50 -3.08 9.39
C ALA A 83 -19.49 -4.25 9.36
N ARG A 84 -19.06 -5.48 9.67
CA ARG A 84 -19.96 -6.65 9.72
C ARG A 84 -21.11 -6.49 10.72
N VAL A 85 -20.86 -5.81 11.85
CA VAL A 85 -21.86 -5.61 12.91
C VAL A 85 -22.79 -4.45 12.58
N HIS A 86 -22.24 -3.35 12.07
CA HIS A 86 -22.96 -2.07 12.00
C HIS A 86 -23.40 -1.67 10.59
N ALA A 87 -22.71 -2.13 9.55
CA ALA A 87 -22.97 -1.77 8.15
C ALA A 87 -23.45 -2.96 7.31
N GLY A 88 -23.89 -4.05 7.96
CA GLY A 88 -24.19 -5.31 7.30
C GLY A 88 -22.93 -6.00 6.77
N GLY A 89 -22.91 -7.33 6.79
CA GLY A 89 -21.82 -8.09 6.20
C GLY A 89 -21.64 -7.75 4.71
N ASP A 90 -20.40 -7.85 4.22
CA ASP A 90 -20.14 -7.87 2.78
C ASP A 90 -20.90 -9.06 2.19
N THR A 91 -21.94 -8.80 1.40
CA THR A 91 -22.77 -9.85 0.79
C THR A 91 -22.03 -10.57 -0.34
N GLY A 92 -20.75 -10.24 -0.58
CA GLY A 92 -19.96 -10.79 -1.67
C GLY A 92 -20.45 -10.29 -3.03
N MET A 93 -21.14 -9.14 -3.04
CA MET A 93 -21.55 -8.50 -4.29
C MET A 93 -20.30 -8.26 -5.14
N PRO A 94 -20.22 -8.86 -6.34
CA PRO A 94 -19.09 -8.66 -7.23
C PRO A 94 -18.85 -7.17 -7.44
N THR A 95 -17.60 -6.72 -7.32
CA THR A 95 -17.24 -5.35 -7.68
C THR A 95 -17.38 -5.23 -9.18
N VAL A 96 -18.49 -4.64 -9.64
CA VAL A 96 -18.75 -4.41 -11.06
C VAL A 96 -17.96 -3.17 -11.47
N PHE A 97 -16.91 -3.36 -12.26
CA PHE A 97 -16.23 -2.26 -12.92
C PHE A 97 -17.12 -1.73 -14.04
N SER A 98 -17.31 -0.41 -14.12
CA SER A 98 -17.98 0.16 -15.29
C SER A 98 -17.08 0.03 -16.53
N GLU A 99 -17.67 0.02 -17.73
CA GLU A 99 -16.89 0.01 -18.97
C GLU A 99 -15.94 1.21 -19.07
N ALA A 100 -16.31 2.35 -18.47
CA ALA A 100 -15.46 3.54 -18.39
C ALA A 100 -14.26 3.31 -17.47
N ASP A 101 -14.44 2.66 -16.33
CA ASP A 101 -13.35 2.34 -15.40
C ASP A 101 -12.38 1.33 -16.01
N LEU A 102 -12.89 0.33 -16.72
CA LEU A 102 -12.08 -0.66 -17.46
C LEU A 102 -11.29 -0.03 -18.62
N ALA A 103 -11.86 0.98 -19.28
CA ALA A 103 -11.20 1.70 -20.35
C ALA A 103 -10.07 2.63 -19.85
N ALA A 104 -10.14 3.06 -18.59
CA ALA A 104 -9.12 3.89 -17.94
C ALA A 104 -7.93 3.08 -17.37
N MET A 105 -8.03 1.74 -17.33
CA MET A 105 -6.94 0.89 -16.87
C MET A 105 -5.83 0.78 -17.93
N PRO A 106 -4.55 0.74 -17.53
CA PRO A 106 -3.44 0.52 -18.46
C PRO A 106 -3.62 -0.82 -19.19
N THR A 107 -3.30 -0.84 -20.49
CA THR A 107 -3.57 -1.97 -21.40
C THR A 107 -3.09 -3.31 -20.88
N SER A 108 -1.97 -3.33 -20.14
CA SER A 108 -1.38 -4.54 -19.53
C SER A 108 -2.26 -5.23 -18.50
N VAL A 109 -3.21 -4.53 -17.87
CA VAL A 109 -4.14 -5.09 -16.87
C VAL A 109 -5.42 -5.61 -17.53
N ARG A 110 -5.79 -5.07 -18.69
CA ARG A 110 -7.01 -5.43 -19.42
C ARG A 110 -6.95 -6.84 -20.02
N GLU A 111 -5.75 -7.30 -20.38
CA GLU A 111 -5.52 -8.64 -20.95
C GLU A 111 -5.63 -9.77 -19.91
N LEU A 112 -5.34 -9.50 -18.63
CA LEU A 112 -5.41 -10.50 -17.55
C LEU A 112 -6.85 -10.70 -17.02
N ALA A 113 -7.74 -9.74 -17.23
CA ALA A 113 -9.14 -9.82 -16.78
C ALA A 113 -10.07 -10.55 -17.78
N GLN A 114 -9.54 -10.96 -18.95
CA GLN A 114 -10.29 -11.60 -20.04
C GLN A 114 -9.88 -13.06 -20.31
N ALA A 115 -8.99 -13.63 -19.51
CA ALA A 115 -8.58 -15.04 -19.54
C ALA A 115 -9.22 -15.82 -18.38
#